data_AF-A0ABD1J291-F1
#
_entry.id   AF-A0ABD1J291-F1
#
_cell.length_a   1.000
_cell.length_b   1.000
_cell.length_c   1.000
_cell.angle_alpha   90.00
_cell.angle_beta   90.00
_cell.angle_gamma   90.00
#
_symmetry.space_group_name_H-M   'P 1'
#
loop_
_entity.id
_entity.type
_entity.pdbx_description
1 polymer ?
#
loop_
_entity_poly.entity_id
_entity_poly.type
_entity_poly.pdbx_seq_one_letter_code
_entity_poly.pdbx_strand_id
1 'polypeptide(L)'
;MDYLRCLLAVSLVQIVASSGLFELKIHSFTTTRRYCRRSRECNIFFRICLKHAEDVISAEPPCTFGTGQTNILHADQSSIANSVPIRVPFHFKWPGTFSLIIEAWNAESTTDHTENQNNLISRLATRRRLAIGENWSQDIHYGEHSEMRYSYHVACDENYHGEDCSDYCRPRDDTLGHYTCDETGSRDCLEGWKGQYCSEPICSSDCSDTHGYCEAPGECKCRLGWQGPHCTECVRYPGCLHGTCSQPWQCICKEGWGGLFCNQDLNYCTNHKPCANGATCTNTGQGSYTCTCRPGFGGNNCELEINECDCNPCKNGGSCNDLENDYSCTCPQGFYGKNCEIIAMTCADDPCFNGGTCTEKMTGGYSCQCLPGFTGSNCEKRLDRCSHKPCANGGECVDLGESVLCRCRPGFGGPDCNINVDDCASAPCQNAGTCIDGINDYVCRCTLGFSGKNCSVRADACLVHQCQHGGTCYTHFSGPVCQCPPGFMGPSCEFPVRPTFERAYWRSPSSSSSSSGLSPAALAASVILGIMAFGLAVCAVILHRRKRTKQIKRQQLCDSVFNDLESDNINNYGSPYPDERGNFLGHGVGGGSPVKVSNTSSRLSLPYCPAVADRVSADFVWSSTAVGMGLR
;
A
#
# COMPACT_ATOMS: atom_id res chain seq x y z
N MET A 1 -10.96 67.79 29.91
CA MET A 1 -12.40 67.60 29.60
C MET A 1 -13.10 67.05 30.84
N ASP A 2 -13.25 67.86 31.89
CA ASP A 2 -13.31 67.33 33.28
C ASP A 2 -14.56 67.77 34.07
N TYR A 3 -15.72 67.83 33.39
CA TYR A 3 -16.99 68.27 34.00
C TYR A 3 -18.20 67.37 33.66
N LEU A 4 -17.98 66.08 33.34
CA LEU A 4 -19.05 65.15 32.95
C LEU A 4 -18.92 63.75 33.58
N ARG A 5 -18.57 63.68 34.88
CA ARG A 5 -18.55 62.42 35.67
C ARG A 5 -19.14 62.57 37.09
N CYS A 6 -20.09 63.48 37.28
CA CYS A 6 -20.75 63.65 38.59
C CYS A 6 -22.20 64.16 38.46
N LEU A 7 -23.08 63.37 37.85
CA LEU A 7 -24.55 63.46 37.94
C LEU A 7 -25.21 62.33 37.12
N LEU A 8 -25.26 61.12 37.70
CA LEU A 8 -26.23 60.06 37.40
C LEU A 8 -26.06 58.88 38.38
N ALA A 9 -25.89 59.19 39.67
CA ALA A 9 -26.04 58.21 40.74
C ALA A 9 -27.54 57.90 40.94
N VAL A 10 -28.15 57.29 39.92
CA VAL A 10 -29.46 56.67 40.09
C VAL A 10 -29.27 55.58 41.14
N SER A 11 -29.91 55.75 42.29
CA SER A 11 -30.00 54.69 43.29
C SER A 11 -30.85 53.56 42.72
N LEU A 12 -30.18 52.67 41.98
CA LEU A 12 -30.59 51.29 41.81
C LEU A 12 -30.69 50.67 43.20
N VAL A 13 -31.83 50.90 43.84
CA VAL A 13 -32.40 49.96 44.78
C VAL A 13 -32.51 48.67 43.97
N GLN A 14 -31.54 47.78 44.14
CA GLN A 14 -31.73 46.40 43.74
C GLN A 14 -32.94 45.93 44.54
N ILE A 15 -34.07 45.79 43.86
CA ILE A 15 -35.14 44.92 44.32
C ILE A 15 -34.57 43.52 44.20
N VAL A 16 -33.76 43.14 45.18
CA VAL A 16 -33.29 41.77 45.34
C VAL A 16 -34.58 40.97 45.50
N ALA A 17 -34.87 40.09 44.55
CA ALA A 17 -35.99 39.17 44.70
C ALA A 17 -35.79 38.41 46.01
N SER A 18 -36.84 38.25 46.81
CA SER A 18 -36.79 37.30 47.90
C SER A 18 -36.67 35.88 47.33
N SER A 19 -35.92 35.06 48.05
CA SER A 19 -35.81 33.63 47.80
C SER A 19 -36.98 32.89 48.46
N GLY A 20 -37.55 33.47 49.51
CA GLY A 20 -38.80 33.04 50.09
C GLY A 20 -39.38 34.01 51.10
N LEU A 21 -40.50 33.60 51.68
CA LEU A 21 -41.33 34.38 52.57
C LEU A 21 -41.62 33.60 53.86
N PHE A 22 -41.34 34.22 55.01
CA PHE A 22 -41.89 33.79 56.30
C PHE A 22 -43.20 34.55 56.57
N GLU A 23 -44.28 33.81 56.84
CA GLU A 23 -45.57 34.38 57.23
C GLU A 23 -45.93 33.97 58.66
N LEU A 24 -46.37 34.94 59.47
CA LEU A 24 -46.87 34.70 60.82
C LEU A 24 -48.23 35.37 61.03
N LYS A 25 -49.20 34.60 61.47
CA LYS A 25 -50.58 35.03 61.69
C LYS A 25 -50.97 34.85 63.16
N ILE A 26 -51.62 35.84 63.75
CA ILE A 26 -52.13 35.76 65.12
C ILE A 26 -53.63 35.52 65.04
N HIS A 27 -54.07 34.35 65.51
CA HIS A 27 -55.48 33.95 65.50
C HIS A 27 -56.23 34.54 66.68
N SER A 28 -55.60 34.60 67.86
CA SER A 28 -56.18 35.32 69.00
C SER A 28 -55.13 35.83 69.96
N PHE A 29 -55.48 36.91 70.67
CA PHE A 29 -54.72 37.39 71.82
C PHE A 29 -55.69 37.86 72.90
N THR A 30 -55.52 37.40 74.13
CA THR A 30 -56.33 37.81 75.28
C THR A 30 -55.46 38.24 76.45
N THR A 31 -56.00 39.09 77.34
CA THR A 31 -55.29 39.48 78.57
C THR A 31 -56.24 39.76 79.74
N THR A 32 -55.77 39.46 80.96
CA THR A 32 -56.52 39.62 82.22
C THR A 32 -56.27 40.93 82.94
N ARG A 33 -55.23 41.70 82.55
CA ARG A 33 -54.90 43.01 83.12
C ARG A 33 -55.53 44.15 82.30
N ARG A 34 -56.10 45.14 82.97
CA ARG A 34 -56.56 46.40 82.35
C ARG A 34 -55.35 47.30 82.01
N TYR A 35 -54.73 47.06 80.87
CA TYR A 35 -53.58 47.87 80.42
C TYR A 35 -53.99 49.22 79.79
N CYS A 36 -55.15 49.30 79.15
CA CYS A 36 -55.62 50.49 78.45
C CYS A 36 -56.07 51.58 79.46
N ARG A 37 -55.35 52.71 79.52
CA ARG A 37 -55.72 53.84 80.40
C ARG A 37 -56.81 54.70 79.76
N ARG A 38 -57.87 54.98 80.52
CA ARG A 38 -58.97 55.94 80.26
C ARG A 38 -59.92 55.67 79.08
N SER A 39 -59.54 54.93 78.03
CA SER A 39 -60.50 54.51 76.98
C SER A 39 -61.31 53.27 77.37
N ARG A 40 -62.42 53.02 76.68
CA ARG A 40 -63.13 51.72 76.68
C ARG A 40 -62.57 50.74 75.65
N GLU A 41 -61.93 51.27 74.61
CA GLU A 41 -61.38 50.54 73.46
C GLU A 41 -59.85 50.46 73.58
N CYS A 42 -59.27 49.35 73.13
CA CYS A 42 -57.83 49.10 73.15
C CYS A 42 -57.28 49.01 71.73
N ASN A 43 -56.17 49.69 71.46
CA ASN A 43 -55.48 49.64 70.17
C ASN A 43 -54.20 48.83 70.34
N ILE A 44 -54.17 47.64 69.73
CA ILE A 44 -53.06 46.69 69.89
C ILE A 44 -52.44 46.41 68.52
N PHE A 45 -51.12 46.40 68.44
CA PHE A 45 -50.41 45.83 67.29
C PHE A 45 -49.37 44.84 67.78
N PHE A 46 -48.92 43.98 66.87
CA PHE A 46 -47.86 43.03 67.15
C PHE A 46 -46.63 43.36 66.32
N ARG A 47 -45.47 43.31 66.96
CA ARG A 47 -44.16 43.39 66.29
C ARG A 47 -43.50 42.02 66.40
N ILE A 48 -42.90 41.56 65.31
CA ILE A 48 -42.04 40.37 65.31
C ILE A 48 -40.62 40.75 64.94
N CYS A 49 -39.68 40.05 65.58
CA CYS A 49 -38.25 40.12 65.34
C CYS A 49 -37.77 38.69 65.09
N LEU A 50 -37.25 38.45 63.88
CA LEU A 50 -36.68 37.17 63.49
C LEU A 50 -35.16 37.29 63.46
N LYS A 51 -34.48 36.29 64.00
CA LYS A 51 -33.01 36.21 64.04
C LYS A 51 -32.55 34.76 64.04
N HIS A 52 -31.24 34.56 63.88
CA HIS A 52 -30.57 33.27 64.06
C HIS A 52 -30.95 32.59 65.38
N ALA A 53 -30.84 31.26 65.44
CA ALA A 53 -31.14 30.49 66.65
C ALA A 53 -30.12 30.78 67.77
N GLU A 54 -30.59 31.33 68.89
CA GLU A 54 -29.81 31.60 70.10
C GLU A 54 -30.13 30.53 71.17
N ASP A 55 -29.13 30.04 71.92
CA ASP A 55 -29.37 29.11 73.05
C ASP A 55 -29.95 29.82 74.28
N VAL A 56 -29.59 31.11 74.47
CA VAL A 56 -30.20 32.03 75.43
C VAL A 56 -30.68 33.24 74.62
N ILE A 57 -32.00 33.33 74.42
CA ILE A 57 -32.59 34.24 73.43
C ILE A 57 -32.64 35.67 73.98
N SER A 58 -31.92 36.59 73.32
CA SER A 58 -32.06 38.02 73.57
C SER A 58 -33.29 38.56 72.86
N ALA A 59 -34.13 39.29 73.59
CA ALA A 59 -35.26 40.03 73.03
C ALA A 59 -34.84 41.33 72.31
N GLU A 60 -33.57 41.73 72.42
CA GLU A 60 -33.07 42.99 71.87
C GLU A 60 -32.64 42.82 70.39
N PRO A 61 -32.64 43.93 69.61
CA PRO A 61 -32.05 43.95 68.27
C PRO A 61 -30.57 43.53 68.29
N PRO A 62 -30.00 43.03 67.17
CA PRO A 62 -30.55 43.04 65.82
C PRO A 62 -31.45 41.84 65.48
N CYS A 63 -32.48 42.12 64.67
CA CYS A 63 -33.35 41.12 64.07
C CYS A 63 -32.75 40.67 62.73
N THR A 64 -31.83 39.70 62.78
CA THR A 64 -30.95 39.36 61.65
C THR A 64 -31.64 38.73 60.44
N PHE A 65 -32.89 38.28 60.57
CA PHE A 65 -33.75 37.83 59.47
C PHE A 65 -34.85 38.84 59.11
N GLY A 66 -34.82 40.04 59.70
CA GLY A 66 -35.80 41.10 59.50
C GLY A 66 -36.82 41.23 60.64
N THR A 67 -37.65 42.26 60.50
CA THR A 67 -38.79 42.55 61.37
C THR A 67 -40.07 42.61 60.54
N GLY A 68 -41.19 42.44 61.21
CA GLY A 68 -42.51 42.73 60.65
C GLY A 68 -43.44 43.23 61.74
N GLN A 69 -44.56 43.86 61.36
CA GLN A 69 -45.60 44.23 62.30
C GLN A 69 -46.99 44.15 61.67
N THR A 70 -48.01 43.94 62.49
CA THR A 70 -49.40 44.10 62.04
C THR A 70 -49.74 45.58 61.88
N ASN A 71 -50.79 45.86 61.11
CA ASN A 71 -51.57 47.09 61.31
C ASN A 71 -52.08 47.17 62.76
N ILE A 72 -52.46 48.36 63.21
CA ILE A 72 -53.12 48.54 64.51
C ILE A 72 -54.50 47.87 64.45
N LEU A 73 -54.79 47.02 65.43
CA LEU A 73 -56.03 46.27 65.57
C LEU A 73 -56.83 46.85 66.74
N HIS A 74 -58.11 47.15 66.50
CA HIS A 74 -59.05 47.43 67.57
C HIS A 74 -59.35 46.12 68.32
N ALA A 75 -59.14 46.12 69.62
CA ALA A 75 -59.44 45.03 70.52
C ALA A 75 -60.61 45.40 71.43
N ASP A 76 -61.65 44.56 71.42
CA ASP A 76 -62.63 44.53 72.49
C ASP A 76 -61.96 44.16 73.82
N GLN A 77 -62.64 44.46 74.93
CA GLN A 77 -62.08 44.66 76.28
C GLN A 77 -61.21 43.55 76.90
N SER A 78 -61.08 42.39 76.26
CA SER A 78 -60.13 41.34 76.61
C SER A 78 -59.64 40.47 75.44
N SER A 79 -59.96 40.75 74.16
CA SER A 79 -59.65 39.82 73.06
C SER A 79 -59.52 40.41 71.64
N ILE A 80 -58.55 39.88 70.88
CA ILE A 80 -58.47 39.95 69.41
C ILE A 80 -58.84 38.57 68.83
N ALA A 81 -59.54 38.55 67.68
CA ALA A 81 -60.07 37.33 67.06
C ALA A 81 -59.45 36.94 65.69
N ASN A 82 -58.62 37.79 65.08
CA ASN A 82 -57.83 37.47 63.88
C ASN A 82 -56.80 38.59 63.59
N SER A 83 -55.71 38.28 62.88
CA SER A 83 -54.81 39.26 62.25
C SER A 83 -54.64 38.99 60.75
N VAL A 84 -54.23 40.02 60.01
CA VAL A 84 -53.56 39.82 58.71
C VAL A 84 -52.22 39.12 58.99
N PRO A 85 -51.74 38.19 58.14
CA PRO A 85 -50.39 37.65 58.26
C PRO A 85 -49.33 38.76 58.17
N ILE A 86 -48.40 38.73 59.13
CA ILE A 86 -47.17 39.51 59.10
C ILE A 86 -46.20 38.79 58.15
N ARG A 87 -45.62 39.53 57.21
CA ARG A 87 -44.78 39.03 56.14
C ARG A 87 -43.35 39.50 56.32
N VAL A 88 -42.40 38.58 56.34
CA VAL A 88 -40.95 38.88 56.37
C VAL A 88 -40.28 38.14 55.20
N PRO A 89 -39.99 38.82 54.08
CA PRO A 89 -39.25 38.24 52.97
C PRO A 89 -37.78 38.05 53.34
N PHE A 90 -37.13 37.04 52.77
CA PHE A 90 -35.70 36.77 52.96
C PHE A 90 -34.97 36.52 51.64
N HIS A 91 -33.64 36.69 51.65
CA HIS A 91 -32.76 36.64 50.47
C HIS A 91 -31.56 35.71 50.70
N PHE A 92 -31.71 34.69 51.56
CA PHE A 92 -30.65 33.82 52.04
C PHE A 92 -31.17 32.39 52.21
N LYS A 93 -30.26 31.40 52.26
CA LYS A 93 -30.57 29.99 52.55
C LYS A 93 -31.34 29.90 53.88
N TRP A 94 -32.59 29.43 53.86
CA TRP A 94 -33.39 29.28 55.07
C TRP A 94 -32.73 28.27 56.03
N PRO A 95 -32.37 28.68 57.27
CA PRO A 95 -31.51 27.88 58.14
C PRO A 95 -32.24 26.73 58.86
N GLY A 96 -33.53 26.53 58.59
CA GLY A 96 -34.39 25.56 59.28
C GLY A 96 -34.65 25.86 60.78
N THR A 97 -33.77 26.61 61.45
CA THR A 97 -33.87 26.97 62.87
C THR A 97 -33.64 28.46 63.10
N PHE A 98 -34.46 29.07 63.96
CA PHE A 98 -34.51 30.51 64.17
C PHE A 98 -34.96 30.85 65.60
N SER A 99 -34.68 32.07 66.04
CA SER A 99 -35.33 32.65 67.22
C SER A 99 -36.45 33.57 66.79
N LEU A 100 -37.64 33.31 67.32
CA LEU A 100 -38.86 34.06 67.11
C LEU A 100 -39.15 34.89 68.37
N ILE A 101 -39.20 36.20 68.21
CA ILE A 101 -39.68 37.13 69.23
C ILE A 101 -40.99 37.74 68.72
N ILE A 102 -42.07 37.66 69.52
CA ILE A 102 -43.36 38.30 69.25
C ILE A 102 -43.68 39.22 70.43
N GLU A 103 -43.95 40.48 70.14
CA GLU A 103 -44.32 41.49 71.12
C GLU A 103 -45.72 42.03 70.86
N ALA A 104 -46.57 42.02 71.88
CA ALA A 104 -47.87 42.69 71.86
C ALA A 104 -47.70 44.10 72.45
N TRP A 105 -48.02 45.13 71.66
CA TRP A 105 -47.81 46.53 72.01
C TRP A 105 -49.15 47.30 72.02
N ASN A 106 -49.35 48.15 73.03
CA ASN A 106 -50.46 49.11 73.05
C ASN A 106 -50.07 50.37 72.24
N ALA A 107 -50.80 50.67 71.17
CA ALA A 107 -50.58 51.87 70.35
C ALA A 107 -50.91 53.16 71.11
N GLU A 108 -50.33 54.29 70.70
CA GLU A 108 -50.61 55.60 71.30
C GLU A 108 -51.86 56.25 70.71
N SER A 109 -52.20 55.92 69.45
CA SER A 109 -53.44 56.33 68.79
C SER A 109 -54.02 55.15 67.96
N THR A 110 -54.94 55.43 67.03
CA THR A 110 -55.43 54.45 66.03
C THR A 110 -54.50 54.33 64.81
N THR A 111 -53.54 55.24 64.65
CA THR A 111 -52.61 55.31 63.51
C THR A 111 -51.14 55.17 63.92
N ASP A 112 -50.82 55.51 65.17
CA ASP A 112 -49.43 55.71 65.61
C ASP A 112 -48.96 54.55 66.50
N HIS A 113 -47.97 53.83 66.01
CA HIS A 113 -47.23 52.81 66.77
C HIS A 113 -46.42 53.46 67.90
N THR A 114 -46.31 52.77 69.03
CA THR A 114 -45.52 53.20 70.19
C THR A 114 -44.04 52.83 70.05
N GLU A 115 -43.15 53.67 70.59
CA GLU A 115 -41.77 53.29 70.95
C GLU A 115 -41.54 53.25 72.47
N ASN A 116 -42.48 53.78 73.26
CA ASN A 116 -42.42 53.81 74.71
C ASN A 116 -42.53 52.38 75.31
N GLN A 117 -41.44 51.89 75.90
CA GLN A 117 -41.35 50.54 76.49
C GLN A 117 -42.43 50.22 77.54
N ASN A 118 -43.01 51.23 78.20
CA ASN A 118 -44.11 51.04 79.16
C ASN A 118 -45.41 50.56 78.52
N ASN A 119 -45.53 50.62 77.18
CA ASN A 119 -46.69 50.16 76.42
C ASN A 119 -46.55 48.70 75.93
N LEU A 120 -45.48 47.97 76.31
CA LEU A 120 -45.34 46.54 76.05
C LEU A 120 -46.32 45.74 76.92
N ILE A 121 -47.24 45.02 76.30
CA ILE A 121 -48.30 44.24 76.97
C ILE A 121 -47.80 42.84 77.34
N SER A 122 -47.11 42.20 76.40
CA SER A 122 -46.63 40.82 76.49
C SER A 122 -45.51 40.55 75.48
N ARG A 123 -44.58 39.66 75.81
CA ARG A 123 -43.42 39.32 74.96
C ARG A 123 -43.16 37.81 75.02
N LEU A 124 -43.27 37.16 73.87
CA LEU A 124 -42.74 35.82 73.62
C LEU A 124 -41.31 35.94 73.08
N ALA A 125 -40.40 35.12 73.57
CA ALA A 125 -39.12 34.83 72.93
C ALA A 125 -38.93 33.30 72.91
N THR A 126 -38.77 32.70 71.73
CA THR A 126 -38.77 31.23 71.59
C THR A 126 -37.92 30.77 70.41
N ARG A 127 -37.15 29.69 70.58
CA ARG A 127 -36.36 29.05 69.53
C ARG A 127 -37.23 28.02 68.82
N ARG A 128 -37.23 28.03 67.49
CA ARG A 128 -38.06 27.14 66.67
C ARG A 128 -37.25 26.46 65.57
N ARG A 129 -37.81 25.34 65.13
CA ARG A 129 -37.46 24.64 63.88
C ARG A 129 -38.71 24.65 62.99
N LEU A 130 -38.50 24.84 61.70
CA LEU A 130 -39.54 24.87 60.66
C LEU A 130 -38.87 24.55 59.33
N ALA A 131 -39.35 23.54 58.62
CA ALA A 131 -38.93 23.23 57.26
C ALA A 131 -39.83 23.95 56.24
N ILE A 132 -39.31 24.11 55.03
CA ILE A 132 -40.04 24.70 53.90
C ILE A 132 -41.11 23.72 53.40
N GLY A 133 -42.28 24.26 53.05
CA GLY A 133 -43.43 23.46 52.62
C GLY A 133 -44.22 22.81 53.77
N GLU A 134 -43.81 22.96 55.03
CA GLU A 134 -44.64 22.55 56.17
C GLU A 134 -45.92 23.39 56.24
N ASN A 135 -47.05 22.72 56.50
CA ASN A 135 -48.32 23.39 56.80
C ASN A 135 -48.18 24.32 58.02
N TRP A 136 -49.04 25.35 58.09
CA TRP A 136 -49.11 26.33 59.18
C TRP A 136 -48.91 25.72 60.57
N SER A 137 -47.71 25.88 61.12
CA SER A 137 -47.34 25.44 62.47
C SER A 137 -48.02 26.35 63.48
N GLN A 138 -49.01 25.82 64.21
CA GLN A 138 -49.79 26.56 65.20
C GLN A 138 -49.27 26.30 66.63
N ASP A 139 -49.20 27.34 67.45
CA ASP A 139 -48.83 27.24 68.86
C ASP A 139 -49.57 28.28 69.74
N ILE A 140 -49.44 28.13 71.06
CA ILE A 140 -50.07 28.96 72.09
C ILE A 140 -49.02 29.40 73.10
N HIS A 141 -48.81 30.72 73.22
CA HIS A 141 -48.00 31.30 74.28
C HIS A 141 -48.89 31.76 75.45
N TYR A 142 -48.62 31.20 76.63
CA TYR A 142 -49.13 31.71 77.90
C TYR A 142 -48.06 32.59 78.55
N GLY A 143 -48.27 33.90 78.53
CA GLY A 143 -47.55 34.86 79.37
C GLY A 143 -48.29 35.05 80.71
N GLU A 144 -47.66 35.68 81.70
CA GLU A 144 -48.19 35.80 83.08
C GLU A 144 -49.68 36.21 83.17
N HIS A 145 -50.12 37.08 82.26
CA HIS A 145 -51.44 37.70 82.24
C HIS A 145 -52.05 37.70 80.82
N SER A 146 -51.59 36.84 79.90
CA SER A 146 -52.01 36.87 78.50
C SER A 146 -51.91 35.51 77.79
N GLU A 147 -52.89 35.17 76.96
CA GLU A 147 -52.84 34.02 76.04
C GLU A 147 -52.73 34.52 74.60
N MET A 148 -51.77 34.01 73.83
CA MET A 148 -51.58 34.34 72.41
C MET A 148 -51.60 33.06 71.57
N ARG A 149 -52.56 32.93 70.65
CA ARG A 149 -52.63 31.85 69.67
C ARG A 149 -52.16 32.35 68.32
N TYR A 150 -51.12 31.74 67.79
CA TYR A 150 -50.48 32.17 66.55
C TYR A 150 -50.10 30.95 65.70
N SER A 151 -49.94 31.16 64.40
CA SER A 151 -49.34 30.17 63.51
C SER A 151 -48.33 30.82 62.58
N TYR A 152 -47.36 30.04 62.13
CA TYR A 152 -46.34 30.49 61.19
C TYR A 152 -46.05 29.40 60.16
N HIS A 153 -45.61 29.80 58.96
CA HIS A 153 -45.01 28.90 57.98
C HIS A 153 -43.96 29.66 57.16
N VAL A 154 -43.23 28.91 56.33
CA VAL A 154 -42.25 29.46 55.40
C VAL A 154 -42.42 28.78 54.05
N ALA A 155 -42.33 29.55 52.97
CA ALA A 155 -42.46 29.09 51.60
C ALA A 155 -41.41 29.78 50.72
N CYS A 156 -41.04 29.14 49.60
CA CYS A 156 -40.21 29.77 48.59
C CYS A 156 -41.03 30.72 47.72
N ASP A 157 -40.35 31.71 47.15
CA ASP A 157 -40.95 32.57 46.13
C ASP A 157 -40.93 31.88 44.75
N GLU A 158 -41.63 32.46 43.77
CA GLU A 158 -41.79 31.88 42.44
C GLU A 158 -40.43 31.58 41.78
N ASN A 159 -40.25 30.35 41.30
CA ASN A 159 -39.00 29.82 40.70
C ASN A 159 -37.85 29.53 41.70
N TYR A 160 -38.09 29.57 43.02
CA TYR A 160 -37.15 29.09 44.04
C TYR A 160 -37.62 27.75 44.65
N HIS A 161 -36.67 26.84 44.87
CA HIS A 161 -36.89 25.46 45.29
C HIS A 161 -35.84 25.02 46.34
N GLY A 162 -35.92 23.74 46.75
CA GLY A 162 -35.01 23.10 47.71
C GLY A 162 -35.43 23.30 49.17
N GLU A 163 -34.83 22.50 50.07
CA GLU A 163 -35.14 22.52 51.52
C GLU A 163 -34.82 23.86 52.21
N ASP A 164 -34.08 24.76 51.55
CA ASP A 164 -33.66 26.07 52.05
C ASP A 164 -34.01 27.26 51.12
N CYS A 165 -34.86 27.03 50.10
CA CYS A 165 -35.26 28.00 49.07
C CYS A 165 -34.10 28.65 48.30
N SER A 166 -32.99 27.94 48.04
CA SER A 166 -31.84 28.53 47.34
C SER A 166 -31.64 28.10 45.89
N ASP A 167 -32.32 27.03 45.46
CA ASP A 167 -32.18 26.48 44.13
C ASP A 167 -33.14 27.19 43.17
N TYR A 168 -32.60 28.08 42.33
CA TYR A 168 -33.38 28.86 41.37
C TYR A 168 -33.54 28.10 40.05
N CYS A 169 -34.78 27.77 39.70
CA CYS A 169 -35.14 27.15 38.44
C CYS A 169 -36.40 27.78 37.85
N ARG A 170 -36.26 28.36 36.66
CA ARG A 170 -37.37 28.84 35.83
C ARG A 170 -37.36 28.09 34.49
N PRO A 171 -38.46 27.42 34.08
CA PRO A 171 -38.53 26.70 32.81
C PRO A 171 -38.22 27.58 31.59
N ARG A 172 -37.64 26.97 30.56
CA ARG A 172 -37.14 27.67 29.37
C ARG A 172 -37.23 26.79 28.11
N ASP A 173 -37.50 27.42 26.97
CA ASP A 173 -37.39 26.83 25.63
C ASP A 173 -36.85 27.90 24.66
N ASP A 174 -35.55 28.21 24.80
CA ASP A 174 -34.84 29.17 23.93
C ASP A 174 -33.33 28.86 23.86
N THR A 175 -32.58 29.66 23.09
CA THR A 175 -31.12 29.52 22.87
C THR A 175 -30.24 29.39 24.12
N LEU A 176 -30.73 29.73 25.32
CA LEU A 176 -30.01 29.57 26.59
C LEU A 176 -30.33 28.26 27.32
N GLY A 177 -31.28 27.45 26.83
CA GLY A 177 -31.63 26.14 27.38
C GLY A 177 -33.07 25.70 27.11
N HIS A 178 -33.27 24.39 27.01
CA HIS A 178 -34.54 23.72 26.72
C HIS A 178 -34.88 22.75 27.86
N TYR A 179 -35.55 23.24 28.92
CA TYR A 179 -35.83 22.48 30.14
C TYR A 179 -37.08 22.91 30.91
N THR A 180 -37.66 21.95 31.61
CA THR A 180 -38.60 22.16 32.72
C THR A 180 -37.87 22.11 34.07
N CYS A 181 -38.57 22.47 35.15
CA CYS A 181 -38.06 22.39 36.52
C CYS A 181 -38.86 21.34 37.30
N ASP A 182 -38.17 20.49 38.05
CA ASP A 182 -38.81 19.49 38.92
C ASP A 182 -39.25 20.12 40.26
N GLU A 183 -39.75 19.29 41.19
CA GLU A 183 -40.13 19.75 42.53
C GLU A 183 -38.92 20.27 43.35
N THR A 184 -37.70 19.78 43.07
CA THR A 184 -36.47 20.12 43.80
C THR A 184 -35.74 21.36 43.28
N GLY A 185 -36.03 21.83 42.06
CA GLY A 185 -35.30 22.89 41.37
C GLY A 185 -34.21 22.38 40.42
N SER A 186 -34.14 21.08 40.18
CA SER A 186 -33.36 20.48 39.11
C SER A 186 -33.94 20.84 37.74
N ARG A 187 -33.10 20.75 36.69
CA ARG A 187 -33.48 21.01 35.30
C ARG A 187 -33.70 19.70 34.57
N ASP A 188 -34.95 19.40 34.26
CA ASP A 188 -35.32 18.28 33.39
C ASP A 188 -35.23 18.75 31.94
N CYS A 189 -34.24 18.25 31.20
CA CYS A 189 -34.06 18.59 29.80
C CYS A 189 -35.24 18.09 28.95
N LEU A 190 -35.70 18.93 28.02
CA LEU A 190 -36.69 18.52 27.02
C LEU A 190 -36.11 17.43 26.11
N GLU A 191 -37.00 16.64 25.49
CA GLU A 191 -36.59 15.53 24.63
C GLU A 191 -35.63 16.00 23.53
N GLY A 192 -34.49 15.31 23.42
CA GLY A 192 -33.43 15.68 22.47
C GLY A 192 -32.40 16.69 22.98
N TRP A 193 -32.44 17.12 24.26
CA TRP A 193 -31.47 18.05 24.84
C TRP A 193 -30.72 17.48 26.06
N LYS A 194 -29.50 17.98 26.30
CA LYS A 194 -28.60 17.54 27.39
C LYS A 194 -27.69 18.67 27.90
N GLY A 195 -26.88 18.35 28.90
CA GLY A 195 -25.92 19.27 29.52
C GLY A 195 -26.52 20.05 30.70
N GLN A 196 -25.68 20.75 31.47
CA GLN A 196 -26.05 21.41 32.75
C GLN A 196 -27.17 22.47 32.64
N TYR A 197 -27.39 22.98 31.43
CA TYR A 197 -28.41 23.97 31.10
C TYR A 197 -29.36 23.49 29.98
N CYS A 198 -29.30 22.21 29.62
CA CYS A 198 -30.12 21.61 28.55
C CYS A 198 -30.05 22.39 27.22
N SER A 199 -28.85 22.84 26.86
CA SER A 199 -28.56 23.66 25.67
C SER A 199 -27.66 22.95 24.65
N GLU A 200 -27.21 21.74 24.95
CA GLU A 200 -26.54 20.87 23.97
C GLU A 200 -27.58 19.94 23.32
N PRO A 201 -27.69 19.88 21.98
CA PRO A 201 -28.56 18.92 21.32
C PRO A 201 -27.99 17.49 21.43
N ILE A 202 -28.90 16.51 21.48
CA ILE A 202 -28.60 15.09 21.33
C ILE A 202 -28.69 14.76 19.84
N CYS A 203 -27.55 14.37 19.25
CA CYS A 203 -27.48 14.01 17.83
C CYS A 203 -28.20 12.68 17.54
N SER A 204 -28.39 12.34 16.27
CA SER A 204 -28.89 11.01 15.88
C SER A 204 -28.09 9.88 16.55
N SER A 205 -28.74 8.81 16.99
CA SER A 205 -28.13 7.70 17.76
C SER A 205 -26.87 7.11 17.11
N ASP A 206 -26.88 7.06 15.78
CA ASP A 206 -25.88 6.41 14.95
C ASP A 206 -24.85 7.43 14.41
N CYS A 207 -24.86 8.67 14.90
CA CYS A 207 -23.93 9.73 14.49
C CYS A 207 -22.55 9.51 15.13
N SER A 208 -21.47 9.62 14.34
CA SER A 208 -20.11 9.43 14.85
C SER A 208 -19.72 10.48 15.91
N ASP A 209 -19.38 10.06 17.13
CA ASP A 209 -18.88 10.95 18.20
C ASP A 209 -17.64 11.77 17.79
N THR A 210 -16.77 11.18 16.96
CA THR A 210 -15.50 11.76 16.54
C THR A 210 -15.60 12.60 15.26
N HIS A 211 -16.57 12.30 14.39
CA HIS A 211 -16.62 12.84 13.02
C HIS A 211 -17.94 13.53 12.67
N GLY A 212 -18.97 13.34 13.48
CA GLY A 212 -20.21 14.10 13.47
C GLY A 212 -20.23 15.22 14.51
N TYR A 213 -21.29 16.02 14.43
CA TYR A 213 -21.83 16.95 15.43
C TYR A 213 -23.30 17.24 15.05
N CYS A 214 -24.03 17.99 15.89
CA CYS A 214 -25.39 18.42 15.57
C CYS A 214 -25.62 19.84 16.10
N GLU A 215 -26.55 20.55 15.47
CA GLU A 215 -26.97 21.91 15.87
C GLU A 215 -28.45 21.93 16.31
N ALA A 216 -29.25 20.98 15.83
CA ALA A 216 -30.57 20.64 16.36
C ALA A 216 -30.64 19.16 16.76
N PRO A 217 -31.56 18.76 17.67
CA PRO A 217 -31.72 17.36 18.07
C PRO A 217 -32.02 16.42 16.90
N GLY A 218 -31.47 15.21 16.95
CA GLY A 218 -31.66 14.19 15.91
C GLY A 218 -30.91 14.44 14.60
N GLU A 219 -30.24 15.58 14.40
CA GLU A 219 -29.36 15.79 13.24
C GLU A 219 -28.04 14.99 13.35
N CYS A 220 -27.35 14.85 12.21
CA CYS A 220 -25.93 14.50 12.14
C CYS A 220 -25.26 15.30 11.01
N LYS A 221 -24.39 16.24 11.37
CA LYS A 221 -23.60 17.09 10.46
C LYS A 221 -22.14 16.65 10.51
N CYS A 222 -21.50 16.50 9.36
CA CYS A 222 -20.17 15.92 9.28
C CYS A 222 -19.06 16.97 9.36
N ARG A 223 -17.99 16.64 10.09
CA ARG A 223 -16.75 17.42 10.12
C ARG A 223 -16.04 17.33 8.76
N LEU A 224 -15.25 18.35 8.44
CA LEU A 224 -14.56 18.47 7.16
C LEU A 224 -13.79 17.19 6.80
N GLY A 225 -14.10 16.61 5.65
CA GLY A 225 -13.47 15.37 5.16
C GLY A 225 -14.23 14.08 5.49
N TRP A 226 -15.38 14.16 6.16
CA TRP A 226 -16.29 13.03 6.42
C TRP A 226 -17.66 13.24 5.75
N GLN A 227 -18.35 12.14 5.44
CA GLN A 227 -19.61 12.10 4.69
C GLN A 227 -20.49 10.90 5.13
N GLY A 228 -21.61 10.71 4.44
CA GLY A 228 -22.61 9.71 4.75
C GLY A 228 -23.57 10.17 5.88
N PRO A 229 -24.72 9.51 6.06
CA PRO A 229 -25.74 9.91 7.05
C PRO A 229 -25.28 9.82 8.51
N HIS A 230 -24.19 9.10 8.77
CA HIS A 230 -23.62 8.84 10.09
C HIS A 230 -22.24 9.50 10.30
N CYS A 231 -21.72 10.19 9.27
CA CYS A 231 -20.38 10.79 9.25
C CYS A 231 -19.21 9.81 9.46
N THR A 232 -19.44 8.52 9.19
CA THR A 232 -18.46 7.42 9.32
C THR A 232 -17.71 7.12 8.02
N GLU A 233 -18.12 7.68 6.89
CA GLU A 233 -17.42 7.53 5.61
C GLU A 233 -16.42 8.68 5.39
N CYS A 234 -15.22 8.37 4.91
CA CYS A 234 -14.24 9.38 4.51
C CYS A 234 -14.57 9.96 3.12
N VAL A 235 -14.33 11.26 2.95
CA VAL A 235 -14.33 11.92 1.64
C VAL A 235 -12.99 11.61 0.96
N ARG A 236 -13.06 11.04 -0.24
CA ARG A 236 -11.88 10.75 -1.08
C ARG A 236 -11.23 12.03 -1.61
N TYR A 237 -9.96 11.97 -2.03
CA TYR A 237 -9.29 13.12 -2.65
C TYR A 237 -10.11 13.67 -3.86
N PRO A 238 -10.26 15.00 -4.05
CA PRO A 238 -11.01 15.55 -5.17
C PRO A 238 -10.48 15.08 -6.54
N GLY A 239 -11.33 14.46 -7.35
CA GLY A 239 -10.94 13.83 -8.62
C GLY A 239 -10.53 12.35 -8.52
N CYS A 240 -10.52 11.76 -7.33
CA CYS A 240 -10.26 10.32 -7.14
C CYS A 240 -11.31 9.47 -7.87
N LEU A 241 -10.90 8.80 -8.95
CA LEU A 241 -11.77 8.06 -9.85
C LEU A 241 -11.97 6.63 -9.33
N HIS A 242 -11.04 5.72 -9.60
CA HIS A 242 -11.12 4.29 -9.25
C HIS A 242 -10.41 3.95 -7.92
N GLY A 243 -10.47 4.85 -6.93
CA GLY A 243 -9.89 4.65 -5.60
C GLY A 243 -10.89 4.68 -4.44
N THR A 244 -10.43 4.26 -3.25
CA THR A 244 -11.12 4.33 -1.95
C THR A 244 -10.33 5.22 -0.97
N CYS A 245 -10.76 5.29 0.29
CA CYS A 245 -10.02 5.96 1.38
C CYS A 245 -10.19 5.17 2.68
N SER A 246 -9.31 5.42 3.66
CA SER A 246 -9.47 5.02 5.06
C SER A 246 -9.37 6.20 6.02
N GLN A 247 -8.83 7.32 5.55
CA GLN A 247 -8.86 8.63 6.19
C GLN A 247 -9.25 9.69 5.13
N PRO A 248 -9.74 10.87 5.54
CA PRO A 248 -10.08 11.95 4.61
C PRO A 248 -8.95 12.27 3.62
N TRP A 249 -9.35 12.63 2.40
CA TRP A 249 -8.47 13.07 1.31
C TRP A 249 -7.46 12.01 0.82
N GLN A 250 -7.68 10.73 1.12
CA GLN A 250 -6.93 9.64 0.48
C GLN A 250 -7.54 9.25 -0.87
N CYS A 251 -6.71 8.65 -1.73
CA CYS A 251 -7.14 7.97 -2.95
C CYS A 251 -6.31 6.69 -3.11
N ILE A 252 -6.77 5.61 -2.47
CA ILE A 252 -6.14 4.28 -2.49
C ILE A 252 -6.68 3.54 -3.70
N CYS A 253 -5.85 3.29 -4.72
CA CYS A 253 -6.34 2.72 -5.98
C CYS A 253 -6.83 1.28 -5.81
N LYS A 254 -7.93 0.97 -6.49
CA LYS A 254 -8.40 -0.41 -6.68
C LYS A 254 -7.42 -1.17 -7.57
N GLU A 255 -7.43 -2.49 -7.47
CA GLU A 255 -6.60 -3.36 -8.31
C GLU A 255 -6.78 -3.05 -9.80
N GLY A 256 -5.67 -3.01 -10.54
CA GLY A 256 -5.62 -2.58 -11.94
C GLY A 256 -5.55 -1.07 -12.19
N TRP A 257 -5.68 -0.21 -11.17
CA TRP A 257 -5.64 1.25 -11.32
C TRP A 257 -4.43 1.89 -10.63
N GLY A 258 -3.95 3.00 -11.21
CA GLY A 258 -2.79 3.75 -10.71
C GLY A 258 -2.87 5.26 -10.95
N GLY A 259 -1.77 5.95 -10.60
CA GLY A 259 -1.68 7.41 -10.59
C GLY A 259 -2.34 8.04 -9.36
N LEU A 260 -2.02 9.32 -9.10
CA LEU A 260 -2.48 10.05 -7.90
C LEU A 260 -4.01 10.10 -7.74
N PHE A 261 -4.75 10.02 -8.85
CA PHE A 261 -6.22 10.08 -8.88
C PHE A 261 -6.87 8.73 -9.23
N CYS A 262 -6.09 7.64 -9.29
CA CYS A 262 -6.55 6.31 -9.69
C CYS A 262 -7.30 6.35 -11.03
N ASN A 263 -6.69 7.00 -12.01
CA ASN A 263 -7.20 7.27 -13.35
C ASN A 263 -6.33 6.68 -14.48
N GLN A 264 -5.21 6.04 -14.13
CA GLN A 264 -4.37 5.28 -15.06
C GLN A 264 -4.78 3.80 -15.01
N ASP A 265 -5.21 3.23 -16.15
CA ASP A 265 -5.47 1.79 -16.26
C ASP A 265 -4.14 1.03 -16.47
N LEU A 266 -3.71 0.29 -15.45
CA LEU A 266 -2.49 -0.50 -15.48
C LEU A 266 -2.66 -1.81 -16.28
N ASN A 267 -3.90 -2.17 -16.62
CA ASN A 267 -4.31 -3.37 -17.35
C ASN A 267 -4.86 -3.05 -18.75
N TYR A 268 -4.48 -1.89 -19.32
CA TYR A 268 -4.98 -1.38 -20.61
C TYR A 268 -4.98 -2.43 -21.74
N CYS A 269 -3.91 -3.23 -21.88
CA CYS A 269 -3.81 -4.28 -22.89
C CYS A 269 -4.89 -5.36 -22.79
N THR A 270 -5.28 -5.78 -21.58
CA THR A 270 -6.33 -6.82 -21.41
C THR A 270 -7.72 -6.24 -21.62
N ASN A 271 -7.91 -4.97 -21.23
CA ASN A 271 -9.20 -4.28 -21.26
C ASN A 271 -9.56 -3.78 -22.67
N HIS A 272 -8.59 -3.22 -23.39
CA HIS A 272 -8.80 -2.54 -24.69
C HIS A 272 -8.23 -3.30 -25.91
N LYS A 273 -7.26 -4.21 -25.73
CA LYS A 273 -6.61 -4.98 -26.80
C LYS A 273 -6.23 -4.14 -28.05
N PRO A 274 -5.47 -3.04 -27.89
CA PRO A 274 -5.29 -2.03 -28.95
C PRO A 274 -4.45 -2.47 -30.16
N CYS A 275 -3.65 -3.53 -30.05
CA CYS A 275 -2.73 -3.94 -31.11
C CYS A 275 -3.42 -4.78 -32.19
N ALA A 276 -3.23 -4.40 -33.45
CA ALA A 276 -3.73 -5.07 -34.64
C ALA A 276 -2.81 -6.23 -35.10
N ASN A 277 -3.21 -6.92 -36.17
CA ASN A 277 -2.39 -7.86 -36.95
C ASN A 277 -1.67 -8.95 -36.12
N GLY A 278 -2.28 -9.33 -34.99
CA GLY A 278 -1.75 -10.35 -34.07
C GLY A 278 -0.45 -9.96 -33.38
N ALA A 279 -0.16 -8.66 -33.23
CA ALA A 279 0.94 -8.10 -32.48
C ALA A 279 0.75 -8.23 -30.95
N THR A 280 1.85 -8.17 -30.19
CA THR A 280 1.83 -8.39 -28.73
C THR A 280 1.73 -7.09 -27.97
N CYS A 281 0.64 -6.89 -27.22
CA CYS A 281 0.46 -5.74 -26.34
C CYS A 281 1.20 -5.92 -25.01
N THR A 282 1.91 -4.89 -24.55
CA THR A 282 2.47 -4.82 -23.18
C THR A 282 2.11 -3.49 -22.49
N ASN A 283 1.73 -3.55 -21.21
CA ASN A 283 1.41 -2.35 -20.42
C ASN A 283 2.71 -1.65 -19.97
N THR A 284 2.79 -0.32 -20.07
CA THR A 284 3.97 0.45 -19.66
C THR A 284 3.97 0.83 -18.17
N GLY A 285 2.92 0.46 -17.43
CA GLY A 285 2.77 0.73 -15.99
C GLY A 285 2.38 2.17 -15.63
N GLN A 286 2.12 3.04 -16.61
CA GLN A 286 1.74 4.45 -16.39
C GLN A 286 0.37 4.81 -16.98
N GLY A 287 -0.54 3.84 -17.14
CA GLY A 287 -1.83 4.05 -17.81
C GLY A 287 -1.75 4.03 -19.34
N SER A 288 -0.73 3.38 -19.91
CA SER A 288 -0.45 3.31 -21.33
C SER A 288 0.08 1.92 -21.71
N TYR A 289 0.14 1.64 -23.01
CA TYR A 289 0.62 0.39 -23.60
C TYR A 289 1.72 0.65 -24.63
N THR A 290 2.31 -0.42 -25.14
CA THR A 290 3.09 -0.46 -26.38
C THR A 290 2.85 -1.78 -27.10
N CYS A 291 2.88 -1.76 -28.44
CA CYS A 291 2.61 -2.90 -29.30
C CYS A 291 3.91 -3.39 -29.94
N THR A 292 4.30 -4.64 -29.66
CA THR A 292 5.41 -5.30 -30.35
C THR A 292 4.87 -5.91 -31.65
N CYS A 293 5.13 -5.23 -32.76
CA CYS A 293 4.66 -5.62 -34.09
C CYS A 293 5.28 -6.91 -34.58
N ARG A 294 4.57 -7.57 -35.50
CA ARG A 294 5.15 -8.64 -36.32
C ARG A 294 6.05 -8.03 -37.40
N PRO A 295 7.02 -8.79 -37.93
CA PRO A 295 7.69 -8.43 -39.18
C PRO A 295 6.64 -8.13 -40.28
N GLY A 296 6.90 -7.15 -41.14
CA GLY A 296 5.95 -6.63 -42.15
C GLY A 296 4.90 -5.65 -41.62
N PHE A 297 4.87 -5.32 -40.32
CA PHE A 297 3.86 -4.41 -39.75
C PHE A 297 4.47 -3.27 -38.91
N GLY A 298 3.88 -2.08 -39.04
CA GLY A 298 4.26 -0.84 -38.36
C GLY A 298 3.06 0.02 -37.96
N GLY A 299 3.32 1.25 -37.54
CA GLY A 299 2.33 2.10 -36.85
C GLY A 299 2.33 1.87 -35.33
N ASN A 300 1.57 2.69 -34.59
CA ASN A 300 1.60 2.65 -33.12
C ASN A 300 0.90 1.43 -32.53
N ASN A 301 -0.05 0.88 -33.28
CA ASN A 301 -0.86 -0.28 -32.96
C ASN A 301 -0.52 -1.48 -33.86
N CYS A 302 0.53 -1.40 -34.68
CA CYS A 302 0.86 -2.38 -35.72
C CYS A 302 -0.24 -2.49 -36.79
N GLU A 303 -0.95 -1.39 -37.02
CA GLU A 303 -2.11 -1.25 -37.89
C GLU A 303 -1.75 -1.04 -39.37
N LEU A 304 -0.52 -0.63 -39.66
CA LEU A 304 0.00 -0.44 -41.01
C LEU A 304 0.77 -1.68 -41.43
N GLU A 305 0.55 -2.14 -42.64
CA GLU A 305 1.42 -3.09 -43.34
C GLU A 305 2.57 -2.29 -44.00
N ILE A 306 3.76 -2.87 -44.09
CA ILE A 306 4.99 -2.20 -44.56
C ILE A 306 5.23 -2.57 -46.02
N ASN A 307 4.89 -1.65 -46.92
CA ASN A 307 5.23 -1.75 -48.34
C ASN A 307 6.76 -1.76 -48.53
N GLU A 308 7.33 -2.94 -48.74
CA GLU A 308 8.77 -3.12 -48.91
C GLU A 308 9.28 -2.58 -50.25
N CYS A 309 8.38 -2.33 -51.21
CA CYS A 309 8.71 -1.72 -52.50
C CYS A 309 8.97 -0.19 -52.42
N ASP A 310 8.57 0.52 -51.37
CA ASP A 310 8.82 1.97 -51.22
C ASP A 310 10.33 2.32 -51.29
N CYS A 311 11.18 1.44 -50.76
CA CYS A 311 12.64 1.56 -50.83
C CYS A 311 13.25 1.28 -52.23
N ASN A 312 12.42 0.95 -53.22
CA ASN A 312 12.82 0.59 -54.59
C ASN A 312 13.95 -0.47 -54.62
N PRO A 313 13.71 -1.67 -54.05
CA PRO A 313 14.75 -2.69 -53.90
C PRO A 313 15.23 -3.26 -55.25
N CYS A 314 14.33 -3.37 -56.22
CA CYS A 314 14.65 -3.84 -57.57
C CYS A 314 15.66 -2.93 -58.29
N LYS A 315 16.47 -3.53 -59.16
CA LYS A 315 17.50 -2.88 -59.97
C LYS A 315 17.25 -3.14 -61.45
N ASN A 316 18.03 -2.48 -62.32
CA ASN A 316 18.04 -2.70 -63.76
C ASN A 316 16.65 -2.58 -64.45
N GLY A 317 15.74 -1.77 -63.88
CA GLY A 317 14.39 -1.58 -64.41
C GLY A 317 13.37 -2.66 -64.06
N GLY A 318 13.67 -3.57 -63.11
CA GLY A 318 12.70 -4.55 -62.63
C GLY A 318 11.52 -3.91 -61.87
N SER A 319 10.30 -4.38 -62.15
CA SER A 319 9.08 -3.93 -61.47
C SER A 319 8.94 -4.60 -60.12
N CYS A 320 8.69 -3.84 -59.06
CA CYS A 320 8.51 -4.37 -57.70
C CYS A 320 7.04 -4.74 -57.46
N ASN A 321 6.79 -5.91 -56.87
CA ASN A 321 5.49 -6.29 -56.32
C ASN A 321 5.66 -6.62 -54.83
N ASP A 322 4.78 -6.03 -54.03
CA ASP A 322 4.76 -6.02 -52.57
C ASP A 322 4.07 -7.27 -51.99
N LEU A 323 4.53 -7.77 -50.84
CA LEU A 323 4.02 -8.99 -50.17
C LEU A 323 4.15 -8.84 -48.64
N GLU A 324 3.35 -9.58 -47.85
CA GLU A 324 3.42 -9.52 -46.37
C GLU A 324 4.82 -9.92 -45.85
N ASN A 325 5.60 -8.93 -45.41
CA ASN A 325 7.00 -9.07 -44.99
C ASN A 325 7.93 -9.63 -46.10
N ASP A 326 7.63 -9.42 -47.38
CA ASP A 326 8.62 -9.63 -48.44
C ASP A 326 8.32 -8.80 -49.72
N TYR A 327 9.22 -8.86 -50.70
CA TYR A 327 8.98 -8.31 -52.03
C TYR A 327 9.47 -9.24 -53.14
N SER A 328 8.87 -9.08 -54.32
CA SER A 328 9.23 -9.81 -55.53
C SER A 328 9.50 -8.88 -56.71
N CYS A 329 10.70 -8.94 -57.28
CA CYS A 329 11.05 -8.17 -58.46
C CYS A 329 10.75 -8.96 -59.74
N THR A 330 9.96 -8.38 -60.64
CA THR A 330 9.73 -8.89 -62.00
C THR A 330 10.81 -8.33 -62.91
N CYS A 331 11.80 -9.16 -63.25
CA CYS A 331 13.00 -8.74 -63.98
C CYS A 331 12.78 -8.64 -65.50
N PRO A 332 13.40 -7.66 -66.18
CA PRO A 332 13.43 -7.63 -67.64
C PRO A 332 14.25 -8.79 -68.21
N GLN A 333 14.08 -9.09 -69.51
CA GLN A 333 14.89 -10.12 -70.16
C GLN A 333 16.39 -9.78 -70.05
N GLY A 334 17.20 -10.81 -69.75
CA GLY A 334 18.62 -10.67 -69.49
C GLY A 334 18.99 -10.38 -68.03
N PHE A 335 18.02 -10.21 -67.12
CA PHE A 335 18.29 -9.96 -65.70
C PHE A 335 17.64 -11.01 -64.78
N TYR A 336 18.36 -11.37 -63.71
CA TYR A 336 17.98 -12.39 -62.73
C TYR A 336 18.41 -11.98 -61.30
N GLY A 337 18.10 -12.81 -60.30
CA GLY A 337 18.33 -12.51 -58.88
C GLY A 337 17.10 -11.90 -58.22
N LYS A 338 17.09 -11.81 -56.87
CA LYS A 338 15.88 -11.35 -56.14
C LYS A 338 15.56 -9.89 -56.43
N ASN A 339 16.59 -9.10 -56.75
CA ASN A 339 16.52 -7.67 -56.98
C ASN A 339 16.86 -7.35 -58.45
N CYS A 340 16.86 -8.33 -59.35
CA CYS A 340 17.28 -8.22 -60.76
C CYS A 340 18.74 -7.75 -60.94
N GLU A 341 19.58 -8.06 -59.96
CA GLU A 341 20.99 -7.64 -59.84
C GLU A 341 21.96 -8.41 -60.74
N ILE A 342 21.59 -9.62 -61.19
CA ILE A 342 22.43 -10.51 -61.98
C ILE A 342 22.18 -10.26 -63.47
N ILE A 343 23.23 -10.01 -64.25
CA ILE A 343 23.17 -9.85 -65.71
C ILE A 343 23.51 -11.17 -66.39
N ALA A 344 22.74 -11.56 -67.42
CA ALA A 344 22.99 -12.73 -68.23
C ALA A 344 24.13 -12.50 -69.24
N MET A 345 25.29 -13.11 -69.01
CA MET A 345 26.38 -13.15 -70.00
C MET A 345 26.00 -14.02 -71.21
N THR A 346 26.49 -13.63 -72.38
CA THR A 346 26.24 -14.25 -73.69
C THR A 346 27.49 -14.91 -74.25
N CYS A 347 27.41 -15.56 -75.41
CA CYS A 347 28.63 -16.00 -76.11
C CYS A 347 29.39 -14.86 -76.81
N ALA A 348 28.84 -13.63 -76.89
CA ALA A 348 29.55 -12.46 -77.41
C ALA A 348 30.56 -11.85 -76.41
N ASP A 349 30.50 -12.28 -75.15
CA ASP A 349 31.37 -11.82 -74.05
C ASP A 349 32.63 -12.71 -73.88
N ASP A 350 32.93 -13.58 -74.85
CA ASP A 350 34.00 -14.60 -74.85
C ASP A 350 34.21 -15.35 -73.50
N PRO A 351 33.14 -15.93 -72.89
CA PRO A 351 33.22 -16.49 -71.53
C PRO A 351 34.01 -17.81 -71.41
N CYS A 352 34.48 -18.38 -72.53
CA CYS A 352 35.12 -19.70 -72.59
C CYS A 352 36.64 -19.59 -72.74
N PHE A 353 37.37 -19.84 -71.66
CA PHE A 353 38.82 -19.72 -71.61
C PHE A 353 39.55 -20.87 -72.32
N ASN A 354 40.86 -20.70 -72.52
CA ASN A 354 41.78 -21.71 -73.07
C ASN A 354 41.38 -22.29 -74.44
N GLY A 355 40.58 -21.54 -75.24
CA GLY A 355 40.10 -21.99 -76.55
C GLY A 355 38.87 -22.91 -76.49
N GLY A 356 38.15 -22.95 -75.38
CA GLY A 356 36.87 -23.64 -75.29
C GLY A 356 35.83 -23.03 -76.24
N THR A 357 35.02 -23.86 -76.89
CA THR A 357 33.99 -23.41 -77.84
C THR A 357 32.73 -22.98 -77.08
N CYS A 358 32.26 -21.74 -77.28
CA CYS A 358 31.02 -21.25 -76.68
C CYS A 358 29.79 -21.70 -77.47
N THR A 359 28.72 -22.05 -76.76
CA THR A 359 27.39 -22.37 -77.32
C THR A 359 26.30 -21.73 -76.47
N GLU A 360 25.29 -21.14 -77.11
CA GLU A 360 24.16 -20.54 -76.38
C GLU A 360 23.06 -21.58 -76.09
N LYS A 361 22.40 -21.44 -74.93
CA LYS A 361 21.32 -22.31 -74.49
C LYS A 361 19.97 -21.71 -74.86
N MET A 362 19.05 -22.52 -75.38
CA MET A 362 17.68 -22.10 -75.74
C MET A 362 16.85 -21.52 -74.57
N THR A 363 17.29 -21.73 -73.32
CA THR A 363 16.69 -21.18 -72.10
C THR A 363 17.29 -19.84 -71.67
N GLY A 364 18.24 -19.28 -72.43
CA GLY A 364 19.12 -18.19 -72.02
C GLY A 364 20.41 -18.68 -71.37
N GLY A 365 21.47 -17.86 -71.47
CA GLY A 365 22.82 -18.16 -71.01
C GLY A 365 23.65 -19.04 -71.95
N TYR A 366 24.91 -19.28 -71.60
CA TYR A 366 25.89 -19.99 -72.44
C TYR A 366 26.31 -21.36 -71.87
N SER A 367 27.12 -22.10 -72.64
CA SER A 367 27.81 -23.32 -72.24
C SER A 367 29.13 -23.45 -73.00
N CYS A 368 30.22 -23.75 -72.31
CA CYS A 368 31.52 -23.98 -72.94
C CYS A 368 31.78 -25.47 -73.18
N GLN A 369 32.32 -25.82 -74.35
CA GLN A 369 32.88 -27.13 -74.65
C GLN A 369 34.41 -27.05 -74.63
N CYS A 370 35.04 -27.78 -73.71
CA CYS A 370 36.47 -27.65 -73.43
C CYS A 370 37.36 -28.52 -74.33
N LEU A 371 38.54 -27.99 -74.64
CA LEU A 371 39.59 -28.73 -75.33
C LEU A 371 40.19 -29.84 -74.41
N PRO A 372 40.72 -30.93 -74.98
CA PRO A 372 41.38 -31.99 -74.20
C PRO A 372 42.48 -31.43 -73.28
N GLY A 373 42.45 -31.84 -72.01
CA GLY A 373 43.36 -31.32 -70.99
C GLY A 373 42.84 -30.10 -70.22
N PHE A 374 41.63 -29.60 -70.50
CA PHE A 374 40.96 -28.55 -69.73
C PHE A 374 39.58 -29.00 -69.19
N THR A 375 39.12 -28.34 -68.14
CA THR A 375 37.87 -28.62 -67.41
C THR A 375 37.38 -27.36 -66.67
N GLY A 376 36.24 -27.46 -65.99
CA GLY A 376 35.50 -26.33 -65.42
C GLY A 376 34.45 -25.78 -66.37
N SER A 377 33.44 -25.08 -65.83
CA SER A 377 32.27 -24.59 -66.59
C SER A 377 32.64 -23.65 -67.73
N ASN A 378 33.77 -22.95 -67.59
CA ASN A 378 34.29 -21.97 -68.53
C ASN A 378 35.64 -22.42 -69.12
N CYS A 379 35.96 -23.72 -68.99
CA CYS A 379 37.24 -24.31 -69.41
C CYS A 379 38.47 -23.68 -68.73
N GLU A 380 38.27 -23.09 -67.56
CA GLU A 380 39.24 -22.25 -66.87
C GLU A 380 40.33 -23.02 -66.11
N LYS A 381 40.17 -24.34 -65.94
CA LYS A 381 41.08 -25.22 -65.20
C LYS A 381 41.75 -26.24 -66.13
N ARG A 382 42.96 -26.66 -65.80
CA ARG A 382 43.57 -27.87 -66.40
C ARG A 382 42.93 -29.13 -65.81
N LEU A 383 42.89 -30.20 -66.62
CA LEU A 383 42.35 -31.50 -66.24
C LEU A 383 43.31 -32.23 -65.29
N ASP A 384 43.04 -32.14 -63.98
CA ASP A 384 43.65 -32.96 -62.93
C ASP A 384 43.08 -34.39 -62.96
N ARG A 385 43.94 -35.39 -63.15
CA ARG A 385 43.57 -36.82 -63.23
C ARG A 385 43.55 -37.51 -61.87
N CYS A 386 44.11 -36.90 -60.83
CA CYS A 386 43.96 -37.34 -59.45
C CYS A 386 42.60 -37.00 -58.84
N SER A 387 41.84 -36.09 -59.45
CA SER A 387 40.47 -35.70 -59.05
C SER A 387 39.52 -36.90 -58.83
N HIS A 388 39.64 -37.95 -59.65
CA HIS A 388 38.84 -39.18 -59.55
C HIS A 388 39.35 -40.19 -58.52
N LYS A 389 40.43 -39.88 -57.79
CA LYS A 389 41.04 -40.71 -56.73
C LYS A 389 41.39 -42.14 -57.18
N PRO A 390 42.26 -42.32 -58.20
CA PRO A 390 42.64 -43.65 -58.69
C PRO A 390 43.40 -44.49 -57.63
N CYS A 391 44.09 -43.84 -56.69
CA CYS A 391 44.85 -44.51 -55.64
C CYS A 391 43.96 -45.04 -54.51
N ALA A 392 43.95 -46.36 -54.31
CA ALA A 392 43.22 -47.02 -53.23
C ALA A 392 43.85 -46.76 -51.85
N ASN A 393 43.12 -47.15 -50.80
CA ASN A 393 43.59 -47.19 -49.40
C ASN A 393 44.21 -45.88 -48.86
N GLY A 394 43.84 -44.74 -49.46
CA GLY A 394 44.31 -43.41 -49.08
C GLY A 394 45.74 -43.09 -49.52
N GLY A 395 46.30 -43.81 -50.50
CA GLY A 395 47.58 -43.47 -51.13
C GLY A 395 47.57 -42.05 -51.72
N GLU A 396 48.74 -41.39 -51.70
CA GLU A 396 48.90 -40.06 -52.28
C GLU A 396 48.98 -40.17 -53.81
N CYS A 397 48.13 -39.42 -54.52
CA CYS A 397 48.08 -39.40 -55.98
C CYS A 397 48.91 -38.25 -56.53
N VAL A 398 49.75 -38.54 -57.52
CA VAL A 398 50.56 -37.54 -58.24
C VAL A 398 50.25 -37.64 -59.74
N ASP A 399 49.70 -36.57 -60.32
CA ASP A 399 49.50 -36.45 -61.76
C ASP A 399 50.82 -36.04 -62.43
N LEU A 400 51.27 -36.83 -63.42
CA LEU A 400 52.51 -36.65 -64.17
C LEU A 400 52.26 -36.17 -65.60
N GLY A 401 51.07 -35.65 -65.91
CA GLY A 401 50.73 -34.99 -67.18
C GLY A 401 50.40 -35.94 -68.34
N GLU A 402 50.97 -37.14 -68.38
CA GLU A 402 50.55 -38.26 -69.26
C GLU A 402 50.12 -39.51 -68.47
N SER A 403 50.68 -39.74 -67.29
CA SER A 403 50.33 -40.85 -66.39
C SER A 403 50.06 -40.38 -64.96
N VAL A 404 49.64 -41.29 -64.08
CA VAL A 404 49.45 -41.07 -62.65
C VAL A 404 50.38 -42.00 -61.87
N LEU A 405 50.92 -41.52 -60.75
CA LEU A 405 51.69 -42.30 -59.79
C LEU A 405 51.00 -42.29 -58.43
N CYS A 406 50.71 -43.47 -57.88
CA CYS A 406 50.24 -43.62 -56.50
C CYS A 406 51.40 -43.91 -55.56
N ARG A 407 51.50 -43.14 -54.48
CA ARG A 407 52.47 -43.33 -53.38
C ARG A 407 51.75 -43.95 -52.19
N CYS A 408 52.01 -45.24 -51.96
CA CYS A 408 51.26 -46.03 -50.99
C CYS A 408 51.62 -45.70 -49.54
N ARG A 409 50.63 -45.85 -48.66
CA ARG A 409 50.86 -45.80 -47.21
C ARG A 409 51.55 -47.09 -46.74
N PRO A 410 52.28 -47.07 -45.61
CA PRO A 410 52.76 -48.28 -44.96
C PRO A 410 51.61 -49.29 -44.77
N GLY A 411 51.88 -50.58 -44.98
CA GLY A 411 50.88 -51.66 -45.05
C GLY A 411 50.27 -51.91 -46.43
N PHE A 412 50.47 -51.02 -47.43
CA PHE A 412 49.89 -51.18 -48.76
C PHE A 412 50.92 -51.16 -49.90
N GLY A 413 50.62 -51.90 -50.97
CA GLY A 413 51.42 -51.99 -52.18
C GLY A 413 50.60 -52.20 -53.45
N GLY A 414 51.29 -52.51 -54.55
CA GLY A 414 50.71 -52.50 -55.91
C GLY A 414 50.71 -51.10 -56.55
N PRO A 415 50.52 -50.99 -57.87
CA PRO A 415 50.61 -49.72 -58.59
C PRO A 415 49.54 -48.71 -58.17
N ASP A 416 48.36 -49.20 -57.75
CA ASP A 416 47.22 -48.40 -57.30
C ASP A 416 47.03 -48.45 -55.77
N CYS A 417 48.02 -48.98 -55.02
CA CYS A 417 47.97 -49.17 -53.56
C CYS A 417 46.83 -50.05 -53.04
N ASN A 418 46.34 -50.96 -53.88
CA ASN A 418 45.20 -51.83 -53.63
C ASN A 418 45.54 -53.18 -52.95
N ILE A 419 46.82 -53.53 -52.82
CA ILE A 419 47.28 -54.79 -52.21
C ILE A 419 47.62 -54.52 -50.74
N ASN A 420 47.07 -55.31 -49.81
CA ASN A 420 47.53 -55.34 -48.42
C ASN A 420 48.85 -56.13 -48.33
N VAL A 421 49.83 -55.63 -47.60
CA VAL A 421 51.11 -56.32 -47.38
C VAL A 421 50.93 -57.29 -46.22
N ASP A 422 51.14 -58.58 -46.48
CA ASP A 422 51.00 -59.66 -45.48
C ASP A 422 52.05 -59.52 -44.35
N ASP A 423 51.63 -58.94 -43.23
CA ASP A 423 52.46 -58.76 -42.03
C ASP A 423 52.75 -60.11 -41.34
N CYS A 424 51.92 -61.13 -41.60
CA CYS A 424 52.08 -62.49 -41.09
C CYS A 424 53.09 -63.34 -41.88
N ALA A 425 53.54 -62.91 -43.07
CA ALA A 425 54.53 -63.63 -43.90
C ALA A 425 55.87 -63.88 -43.19
N SER A 426 56.19 -63.11 -42.14
CA SER A 426 57.36 -63.29 -41.27
C SER A 426 57.19 -64.37 -40.18
N ALA A 427 56.02 -65.02 -40.11
CA ALA A 427 55.59 -65.95 -39.06
C ALA A 427 55.82 -65.43 -37.62
N PRO A 428 55.33 -64.23 -37.26
CA PRO A 428 55.71 -63.56 -36.01
C PRO A 428 55.08 -64.15 -34.74
N CYS A 429 54.10 -65.05 -34.87
CA CYS A 429 53.38 -65.65 -33.74
C CYS A 429 54.08 -66.91 -33.20
N GLN A 430 54.46 -66.88 -31.93
CA GLN A 430 55.17 -67.96 -31.25
C GLN A 430 54.20 -68.94 -30.59
N ASN A 431 54.71 -70.07 -30.07
CA ASN A 431 53.96 -71.06 -29.29
C ASN A 431 52.68 -71.60 -29.99
N ALA A 432 52.77 -71.79 -31.31
CA ALA A 432 51.68 -72.21 -32.20
C ALA A 432 50.44 -71.28 -32.19
N GLY A 433 50.60 -70.01 -31.81
CA GLY A 433 49.56 -68.99 -31.98
C GLY A 433 49.27 -68.75 -33.46
N THR A 434 47.99 -68.60 -33.81
CA THR A 434 47.57 -68.36 -35.21
C THR A 434 47.77 -66.88 -35.54
N CYS A 435 48.54 -66.58 -36.59
CA CYS A 435 48.68 -65.21 -37.10
C CYS A 435 47.44 -64.81 -37.90
N ILE A 436 46.97 -63.59 -37.70
CA ILE A 436 45.95 -62.93 -38.52
C ILE A 436 46.55 -61.63 -39.04
N ASP A 437 46.55 -61.50 -40.37
CA ASP A 437 47.03 -60.33 -41.11
C ASP A 437 46.20 -59.09 -40.79
N GLY A 438 46.80 -57.91 -40.94
CA GLY A 438 46.20 -56.62 -40.66
C GLY A 438 46.81 -55.53 -41.53
N ILE A 439 46.66 -54.26 -41.16
CA ILE A 439 47.12 -53.14 -42.00
C ILE A 439 48.34 -52.50 -41.33
N ASN A 440 49.54 -52.88 -41.78
CA ASN A 440 50.82 -52.50 -41.15
C ASN A 440 50.91 -52.97 -39.68
N ASP A 441 50.19 -54.04 -39.34
CA ASP A 441 50.26 -54.73 -38.07
C ASP A 441 49.59 -56.11 -38.13
N TYR A 442 50.02 -57.04 -37.28
CA TYR A 442 49.47 -58.40 -37.19
C TYR A 442 48.87 -58.69 -35.81
N VAL A 443 47.91 -59.63 -35.76
CA VAL A 443 47.27 -60.08 -34.51
C VAL A 443 47.47 -61.59 -34.31
N CYS A 444 48.21 -61.97 -33.26
CA CYS A 444 48.36 -63.37 -32.88
C CYS A 444 47.22 -63.85 -31.97
N ARG A 445 46.47 -64.87 -32.39
CA ARG A 445 45.55 -65.61 -31.53
C ARG A 445 46.32 -66.70 -30.77
N CYS A 446 46.59 -66.45 -29.49
CA CYS A 446 47.39 -67.34 -28.67
C CYS A 446 46.67 -68.63 -28.27
N THR A 447 47.48 -69.67 -28.10
CA THR A 447 47.09 -70.96 -27.50
C THR A 447 46.86 -70.80 -26.00
N LEU A 448 46.07 -71.69 -25.40
CA LEU A 448 45.74 -71.64 -23.96
C LEU A 448 47.00 -71.65 -23.09
N GLY A 449 47.10 -70.70 -22.16
CA GLY A 449 48.28 -70.49 -21.31
C GLY A 449 49.32 -69.50 -21.86
N PHE A 450 49.14 -68.95 -23.06
CA PHE A 450 50.01 -67.93 -23.66
C PHE A 450 49.29 -66.62 -23.98
N SER A 451 50.05 -65.54 -24.03
CA SER A 451 49.57 -64.15 -24.11
C SER A 451 50.65 -63.20 -24.66
N GLY A 452 50.30 -61.92 -24.83
CA GLY A 452 51.15 -60.91 -25.44
C GLY A 452 51.06 -60.90 -26.97
N LYS A 453 51.48 -59.81 -27.62
CA LYS A 453 51.25 -59.55 -29.05
C LYS A 453 51.77 -60.65 -29.99
N ASN A 454 52.83 -61.35 -29.61
CA ASN A 454 53.42 -62.47 -30.35
C ASN A 454 53.27 -63.83 -29.64
N CYS A 455 52.41 -63.94 -28.62
CA CYS A 455 52.18 -65.14 -27.82
C CYS A 455 53.41 -65.69 -27.05
N SER A 456 54.43 -64.87 -26.81
CA SER A 456 55.64 -65.24 -26.07
C SER A 456 55.47 -65.32 -24.55
N VAL A 457 54.44 -64.67 -23.98
CA VAL A 457 54.29 -64.51 -22.52
C VAL A 457 53.37 -65.59 -21.95
N ARG A 458 53.88 -66.39 -21.02
CA ARG A 458 53.07 -67.39 -20.29
C ARG A 458 52.12 -66.69 -19.29
N ALA A 459 50.84 -67.04 -19.33
CA ALA A 459 49.79 -66.39 -18.53
C ALA A 459 49.43 -67.21 -17.27
N ASP A 460 49.17 -66.51 -16.16
CA ASP A 460 48.62 -67.07 -14.92
C ASP A 460 47.08 -66.93 -14.91
N ALA A 461 46.37 -68.04 -14.74
CA ALA A 461 44.91 -68.07 -14.77
C ALA A 461 44.23 -67.66 -13.44
N CYS A 462 44.93 -67.73 -12.30
CA CYS A 462 44.39 -67.38 -10.99
C CYS A 462 44.37 -65.86 -10.73
N LEU A 463 45.09 -65.06 -11.53
CA LEU A 463 45.01 -63.59 -11.48
C LEU A 463 43.68 -63.02 -12.01
N VAL A 464 42.94 -63.79 -12.83
CA VAL A 464 41.69 -63.34 -13.48
C VAL A 464 40.44 -63.90 -12.79
N HIS A 465 40.52 -65.09 -12.18
CA HIS A 465 39.40 -65.75 -11.55
C HIS A 465 39.72 -66.14 -10.09
N GLN A 466 39.12 -65.42 -9.15
CA GLN A 466 39.29 -65.64 -7.71
C GLN A 466 38.22 -66.60 -7.16
N CYS A 467 38.63 -67.50 -6.27
CA CYS A 467 37.72 -68.42 -5.57
C CYS A 467 36.94 -67.69 -4.47
N GLN A 468 35.67 -68.02 -4.31
CA GLN A 468 34.79 -67.42 -3.32
C GLN A 468 34.91 -68.11 -1.95
N HIS A 469 34.33 -67.48 -0.93
CA HIS A 469 34.22 -68.01 0.45
C HIS A 469 35.53 -68.51 1.09
N GLY A 470 36.69 -68.03 0.64
CA GLY A 470 38.01 -68.40 1.17
C GLY A 470 38.61 -69.67 0.58
N GLY A 471 38.13 -70.14 -0.58
CA GLY A 471 38.79 -71.23 -1.33
C GLY A 471 40.14 -70.84 -1.92
N THR A 472 41.02 -71.83 -2.15
CA THR A 472 42.37 -71.61 -2.70
C THR A 472 42.37 -71.85 -4.22
N CYS A 473 42.93 -70.94 -5.01
CA CYS A 473 43.09 -71.11 -6.47
C CYS A 473 44.41 -71.79 -6.82
N TYR A 474 44.36 -72.72 -7.78
CA TYR A 474 45.53 -73.32 -8.40
C TYR A 474 45.42 -73.26 -9.94
N THR A 475 46.52 -72.91 -10.62
CA THR A 475 46.59 -72.93 -12.08
C THR A 475 46.78 -74.36 -12.59
N HIS A 476 45.76 -74.91 -13.24
CA HIS A 476 45.81 -76.23 -13.89
C HIS A 476 45.91 -76.09 -15.41
N PHE A 477 46.35 -77.15 -16.13
CA PHE A 477 46.47 -77.10 -17.60
C PHE A 477 45.12 -76.94 -18.33
N SER A 478 44.01 -77.14 -17.61
CA SER A 478 42.64 -76.97 -18.10
C SER A 478 41.98 -75.65 -17.67
N GLY A 479 42.67 -74.77 -16.94
CA GLY A 479 42.12 -73.52 -16.37
C GLY A 479 42.41 -73.36 -14.88
N PRO A 480 41.85 -72.32 -14.23
CA PRO A 480 41.93 -72.14 -12.79
C PRO A 480 41.04 -73.17 -12.08
N VAL A 481 41.51 -73.74 -10.97
CA VAL A 481 40.79 -74.73 -10.16
C VAL A 481 40.75 -74.28 -8.71
N CYS A 482 39.55 -74.21 -8.12
CA CYS A 482 39.33 -73.82 -6.74
C CYS A 482 39.21 -75.03 -5.80
N GLN A 483 39.93 -75.00 -4.68
CA GLN A 483 39.75 -75.94 -3.57
C GLN A 483 38.89 -75.30 -2.47
N CYS A 484 37.75 -75.91 -2.16
CA CYS A 484 36.72 -75.31 -1.31
C CYS A 484 36.82 -75.68 0.17
N PRO A 485 36.49 -74.76 1.10
CA PRO A 485 36.38 -75.08 2.52
C PRO A 485 35.22 -76.03 2.84
N PRO A 486 35.25 -76.75 3.98
CA PRO A 486 34.16 -77.63 4.41
C PRO A 486 32.82 -76.88 4.48
N GLY A 487 31.78 -77.47 3.90
CA GLY A 487 30.45 -76.86 3.83
C GLY A 487 30.19 -76.01 2.59
N PHE A 488 31.16 -75.86 1.67
CA PHE A 488 30.96 -75.23 0.36
C PHE A 488 31.35 -76.16 -0.81
N MET A 489 30.69 -76.01 -1.95
CA MET A 489 30.97 -76.71 -3.20
C MET A 489 30.74 -75.80 -4.43
N GLY A 490 31.08 -76.28 -5.62
CA GLY A 490 31.00 -75.53 -6.88
C GLY A 490 32.38 -75.18 -7.44
N PRO A 491 32.50 -74.91 -8.76
CA PRO A 491 33.78 -74.63 -9.42
C PRO A 491 34.51 -73.38 -8.90
N SER A 492 33.80 -72.46 -8.21
CA SER A 492 34.37 -71.29 -7.53
C SER A 492 34.05 -71.23 -6.03
N CYS A 493 33.58 -72.35 -5.45
CA CYS A 493 33.17 -72.47 -4.04
C CYS A 493 31.93 -71.63 -3.66
N GLU A 494 31.02 -71.42 -4.59
CA GLU A 494 29.87 -70.53 -4.48
C GLU A 494 28.65 -71.13 -3.72
N PHE A 495 28.51 -72.45 -3.61
CA PHE A 495 27.29 -73.10 -3.08
C PHE A 495 27.48 -73.71 -1.67
N PRO A 496 26.72 -73.28 -0.64
CA PRO A 496 26.77 -73.88 0.69
C PRO A 496 25.95 -75.18 0.79
N VAL A 497 26.50 -76.20 1.47
CA VAL A 497 25.92 -77.55 1.58
C VAL A 497 25.00 -77.66 2.81
N ARG A 498 23.76 -78.16 2.62
CA ARG A 498 22.78 -78.42 3.71
C ARG A 498 22.41 -79.91 3.78
N PRO A 499 22.35 -80.55 4.98
CA PRO A 499 21.95 -81.95 5.14
C PRO A 499 20.46 -82.12 5.50
N THR A 500 19.81 -83.21 5.05
CA THR A 500 18.41 -83.54 5.42
C THR A 500 18.09 -85.06 5.50
N PHE A 501 18.31 -85.67 6.67
CA PHE A 501 17.60 -86.87 7.19
C PHE A 501 18.07 -87.02 8.68
N GLU A 502 17.27 -87.27 9.71
CA GLU A 502 15.84 -87.57 9.91
C GLU A 502 15.30 -86.84 11.17
N ARG A 503 13.96 -86.64 11.27
CA ARG A 503 13.16 -86.51 12.53
C ARG A 503 13.52 -85.30 13.44
N ALA A 504 12.66 -84.70 14.30
CA ALA A 504 11.21 -84.70 14.58
C ALA A 504 10.92 -83.46 15.51
N TYR A 505 9.77 -83.15 16.14
CA TYR A 505 8.46 -83.81 16.33
C TYR A 505 7.38 -82.76 16.76
N TRP A 506 6.25 -82.61 16.03
CA TRP A 506 4.95 -82.04 16.47
C TRP A 506 4.76 -80.55 16.87
N ARG A 507 3.47 -80.13 16.78
CA ARG A 507 2.72 -79.08 17.54
C ARG A 507 2.92 -77.57 17.26
N SER A 508 1.89 -77.00 16.63
CA SER A 508 1.27 -75.69 16.94
C SER A 508 0.62 -75.69 18.36
N PRO A 509 0.06 -74.57 18.90
CA PRO A 509 -0.17 -73.25 18.30
C PRO A 509 0.10 -72.00 19.20
N SER A 510 -0.34 -70.83 18.70
CA SER A 510 -0.91 -69.66 19.41
C SER A 510 -0.06 -68.61 20.17
N SER A 511 -0.42 -67.36 19.86
CA SER A 511 -0.66 -66.19 20.74
C SER A 511 0.46 -65.27 21.29
N SER A 512 0.25 -63.97 20.99
CA SER A 512 0.21 -62.81 21.91
C SER A 512 1.47 -62.12 22.46
N SER A 513 1.71 -60.91 21.91
CA SER A 513 1.71 -59.61 22.64
C SER A 513 2.93 -59.12 23.44
N SER A 514 2.89 -57.81 23.75
CA SER A 514 3.84 -56.97 24.54
C SER A 514 5.23 -56.73 23.91
N SER A 515 5.87 -55.54 23.85
CA SER A 515 5.70 -54.15 24.38
C SER A 515 6.70 -53.74 25.48
N SER A 516 7.05 -52.44 25.51
CA SER A 516 8.06 -51.75 26.35
C SER A 516 9.53 -51.96 25.90
N GLY A 517 10.46 -50.99 26.12
CA GLY A 517 10.26 -49.62 26.58
C GLY A 517 11.56 -48.85 26.93
N LEU A 518 11.40 -47.64 27.46
CA LEU A 518 12.38 -46.75 28.13
C LEU A 518 13.45 -45.99 27.30
N SER A 519 13.20 -44.68 27.16
CA SER A 519 14.16 -43.57 27.32
C SER A 519 14.38 -43.26 28.84
N PRO A 520 15.21 -42.28 29.32
CA PRO A 520 15.85 -41.15 28.60
C PRO A 520 17.29 -40.73 29.05
N ALA A 521 17.72 -39.54 28.56
CA ALA A 521 18.68 -38.57 29.15
C ALA A 521 20.20 -38.62 28.82
N ALA A 522 20.60 -37.95 27.74
CA ALA A 522 21.86 -37.16 27.55
C ALA A 522 21.81 -36.42 26.19
N LEU A 523 21.28 -35.20 26.09
CA LEU A 523 21.95 -33.88 26.25
C LEU A 523 23.00 -33.49 25.16
N ALA A 524 22.61 -32.49 24.35
CA ALA A 524 23.42 -31.41 23.77
C ALA A 524 24.67 -31.74 22.90
N ALA A 525 24.48 -31.93 21.59
CA ALA A 525 25.59 -31.95 20.61
C ALA A 525 25.30 -31.34 19.21
N SER A 526 24.09 -30.81 18.94
CA SER A 526 23.63 -30.51 17.56
C SER A 526 23.61 -29.03 17.12
N VAL A 527 23.81 -28.07 18.03
CA VAL A 527 23.61 -26.62 17.72
C VAL A 527 24.89 -25.90 17.27
N ILE A 528 26.07 -26.39 17.68
CA ILE A 528 27.34 -25.64 17.54
C ILE A 528 27.87 -25.65 16.08
N LEU A 529 27.65 -26.72 15.32
CA LEU A 529 28.19 -26.85 13.96
C LEU A 529 27.47 -25.94 12.93
N GLY A 530 26.19 -25.64 13.12
CA GLY A 530 25.43 -24.77 12.20
C GLY A 530 25.88 -23.31 12.24
N ILE A 531 26.21 -22.80 13.42
CA ILE A 531 26.61 -21.39 13.63
C ILE A 531 27.99 -21.12 12.99
N MET A 532 28.92 -22.08 13.07
CA MET A 532 30.25 -21.97 12.46
C MET A 532 30.19 -21.87 10.93
N ALA A 533 29.30 -22.60 10.27
CA ALA A 533 29.12 -22.54 8.82
C ALA A 533 28.60 -21.17 8.36
N PHE A 534 27.64 -20.58 9.09
CA PHE A 534 27.04 -19.29 8.74
C PHE A 534 28.03 -18.12 8.90
N GLY A 535 28.86 -18.15 9.95
CA GLY A 535 29.89 -17.13 10.19
C GLY A 535 30.95 -17.05 9.09
N LEU A 536 31.39 -18.19 8.56
CA LEU A 536 32.39 -18.25 7.48
C LEU A 536 31.84 -17.69 6.15
N ALA A 537 30.57 -17.96 5.82
CA ALA A 537 29.92 -17.42 4.62
C ALA A 537 29.82 -15.89 4.65
N VAL A 538 29.40 -15.31 5.78
CA VAL A 538 29.32 -13.84 5.95
C VAL A 538 30.71 -13.19 5.82
N CYS A 539 31.75 -13.81 6.37
CA CYS A 539 33.12 -13.29 6.29
C CYS A 539 33.63 -13.24 4.84
N ALA A 540 33.37 -14.28 4.03
CA ALA A 540 33.75 -14.33 2.62
C ALA A 540 33.10 -13.19 1.78
N VAL A 541 31.82 -12.90 2.00
CA VAL A 541 31.10 -11.82 1.31
C VAL A 541 31.68 -10.44 1.65
N ILE A 542 32.04 -10.21 2.92
CA ILE A 542 32.65 -8.95 3.38
C ILE A 542 34.05 -8.75 2.76
N LEU A 543 34.86 -9.81 2.68
CA LEU A 543 36.17 -9.77 2.04
C LEU A 543 36.08 -9.53 0.53
N HIS A 544 35.12 -10.15 -0.16
CA HIS A 544 34.91 -9.92 -1.60
C HIS A 544 34.46 -8.48 -1.90
N ARG A 545 33.58 -7.89 -1.06
CA ARG A 545 33.20 -6.47 -1.17
C ARG A 545 34.40 -5.55 -0.92
N ARG A 546 35.21 -5.81 0.11
CA ARG A 546 36.42 -5.01 0.42
C ARG A 546 37.52 -5.08 -0.65
N LYS A 547 37.59 -6.11 -1.49
CA LYS A 547 38.50 -6.15 -2.66
C LYS A 547 38.06 -5.19 -3.78
N ARG A 548 36.77 -5.14 -4.15
CA ARG A 548 36.29 -4.29 -5.26
C ARG A 548 36.45 -2.79 -4.99
N THR A 549 36.22 -2.32 -3.77
CA THR A 549 36.27 -0.87 -3.46
C THR A 549 37.69 -0.29 -3.43
N LYS A 550 38.75 -1.11 -3.52
CA LYS A 550 40.14 -0.67 -3.36
C LYS A 550 40.91 -0.45 -4.68
N GLN A 551 40.22 -0.53 -5.82
CA GLN A 551 40.85 -0.50 -7.16
C GLN A 551 40.38 0.67 -8.04
N ILE A 552 39.65 1.65 -7.48
CA ILE A 552 39.07 2.81 -8.19
C ILE A 552 39.57 4.15 -7.58
N LYS A 553 40.81 4.18 -7.07
CA LYS A 553 41.55 5.41 -6.73
C LYS A 553 43.04 5.22 -6.98
N ARG A 554 43.62 6.14 -7.78
CA ARG A 554 44.80 5.95 -8.64
C ARG A 554 44.54 4.91 -9.75
N GLN A 555 44.95 5.12 -11.00
CA GLN A 555 45.88 6.15 -11.51
C GLN A 555 45.39 6.75 -12.83
N GLN A 556 45.55 8.07 -12.97
CA GLN A 556 45.35 8.84 -14.19
C GLN A 556 46.43 9.92 -14.22
N LEU A 557 47.35 9.89 -15.19
CA LEU A 557 47.99 11.05 -15.81
C LEU A 557 48.94 10.63 -16.96
N CYS A 558 49.37 11.64 -17.72
CA CYS A 558 50.26 11.62 -18.89
C CYS A 558 49.66 11.00 -20.16
N ASP A 559 49.77 11.60 -21.36
CA ASP A 559 50.18 12.96 -21.81
C ASP A 559 49.79 13.09 -23.31
N SER A 560 49.66 14.25 -23.97
CA SER A 560 49.48 15.68 -23.63
C SER A 560 49.18 16.48 -24.94
N VAL A 561 49.14 17.84 -24.91
CA VAL A 561 49.19 18.77 -26.09
C VAL A 561 47.95 18.78 -27.02
N PHE A 562 47.32 19.90 -27.41
CA PHE A 562 47.35 21.33 -26.99
C PHE A 562 46.05 22.02 -27.51
N ASN A 563 45.55 23.03 -26.79
CA ASN A 563 45.15 24.40 -27.22
C ASN A 563 44.34 24.64 -28.55
N ASP A 564 43.52 25.70 -28.69
CA ASP A 564 43.29 26.88 -27.83
C ASP A 564 42.00 27.65 -28.14
N LEU A 565 41.67 28.62 -27.26
CA LEU A 565 40.91 29.87 -27.50
C LEU A 565 39.39 29.76 -27.87
N GLU A 566 38.49 30.66 -27.44
CA GLU A 566 38.63 31.87 -26.61
C GLU A 566 37.37 32.13 -25.75
N SER A 567 37.47 33.04 -24.77
CA SER A 567 36.37 33.42 -23.88
C SER A 567 36.46 34.88 -23.42
N ASP A 568 35.32 35.58 -23.42
CA ASP A 568 35.09 36.79 -22.60
C ASP A 568 33.71 36.64 -21.92
N ASN A 569 33.55 36.84 -20.61
CA ASN A 569 33.62 38.08 -19.80
C ASN A 569 32.46 39.07 -20.13
N ILE A 570 31.88 39.82 -19.19
CA ILE A 570 32.42 40.45 -17.97
C ILE A 570 31.47 40.29 -16.75
N ASN A 571 32.05 40.40 -15.54
CA ASN A 571 31.42 40.39 -14.20
C ASN A 571 30.28 41.41 -13.95
N ASN A 572 29.50 41.19 -12.88
CA ASN A 572 29.23 42.26 -11.91
C ASN A 572 29.03 41.76 -10.46
N TYR A 573 29.09 42.68 -9.49
CA TYR A 573 29.18 42.48 -8.03
C TYR A 573 27.81 42.57 -7.30
N GLY A 574 27.77 42.06 -6.05
CA GLY A 574 27.10 42.78 -4.94
C GLY A 574 25.86 42.13 -4.29
N SER A 575 25.81 42.20 -2.96
CA SER A 575 24.69 41.86 -2.04
C SER A 575 24.47 43.07 -1.10
N PRO A 576 23.46 43.20 -0.19
CA PRO A 576 22.34 42.30 0.17
C PRO A 576 20.94 43.00 0.36
N TYR A 577 19.93 42.21 0.82
CA TYR A 577 18.72 42.48 1.67
C TYR A 577 18.36 43.90 2.21
N PRO A 578 17.08 44.23 2.64
CA PRO A 578 15.88 43.38 2.85
C PRO A 578 14.45 43.96 2.53
N ASP A 579 13.42 43.12 2.75
CA ASP A 579 12.04 43.35 3.32
C ASP A 579 10.87 44.10 2.62
N GLU A 580 9.68 43.89 3.23
CA GLU A 580 8.38 44.59 3.21
C GLU A 580 7.38 44.47 2.02
N ARG A 581 6.32 43.70 2.29
CA ARG A 581 4.87 43.93 2.03
C ARG A 581 4.43 45.08 1.08
N GLY A 582 3.54 44.77 0.12
CA GLY A 582 2.83 45.79 -0.69
C GLY A 582 1.60 45.29 -1.45
N ASN A 583 0.42 45.32 -0.81
CA ASN A 583 -0.86 44.77 -1.29
C ASN A 583 -1.64 45.74 -2.24
N PHE A 584 -2.77 45.28 -2.82
CA PHE A 584 -3.89 46.01 -3.50
C PHE A 584 -3.94 46.24 -5.04
N LEU A 585 -4.88 45.50 -5.66
CA LEU A 585 -5.92 45.83 -6.68
C LEU A 585 -5.65 46.69 -7.95
N GLY A 586 -6.25 46.23 -9.08
CA GLY A 586 -7.17 47.11 -9.85
C GLY A 586 -7.22 46.99 -11.40
N HIS A 587 -8.22 46.27 -11.95
CA HIS A 587 -8.70 46.28 -13.36
C HIS A 587 -7.68 45.98 -14.51
N GLY A 588 -8.08 45.51 -15.70
CA GLY A 588 -9.37 44.96 -16.14
C GLY A 588 -9.54 44.88 -17.68
N VAL A 589 -10.36 43.93 -18.15
CA VAL A 589 -10.92 43.80 -19.53
C VAL A 589 -9.94 43.48 -20.68
N GLY A 590 -10.30 42.47 -21.51
CA GLY A 590 -9.66 42.20 -22.81
C GLY A 590 -9.68 40.71 -23.17
N GLY A 591 -10.35 40.32 -24.26
CA GLY A 591 -10.45 38.92 -24.70
C GLY A 591 -9.59 38.61 -25.93
N GLY A 592 -9.20 37.34 -26.09
CA GLY A 592 -8.48 36.85 -27.28
C GLY A 592 -7.89 35.45 -27.11
N SER A 593 -8.46 34.45 -27.79
CA SER A 593 -7.93 33.08 -27.89
C SER A 593 -7.24 32.86 -29.25
N PRO A 594 -6.51 31.74 -29.46
CA PRO A 594 -5.38 31.29 -28.66
C PRO A 594 -4.13 31.10 -29.55
N VAL A 595 -2.93 31.42 -29.04
CA VAL A 595 -1.68 31.17 -29.79
C VAL A 595 -1.27 29.69 -29.67
N LYS A 596 -0.85 29.10 -30.79
CA LYS A 596 -0.61 27.65 -30.94
C LYS A 596 0.61 27.17 -30.14
N VAL A 597 0.45 26.06 -29.43
CA VAL A 597 1.58 25.20 -29.04
C VAL A 597 2.19 24.60 -30.31
N SER A 598 3.50 24.72 -30.47
CA SER A 598 4.23 24.15 -31.61
C SER A 598 5.35 23.24 -31.11
N ASN A 599 5.02 21.97 -30.85
CA ASN A 599 6.00 20.96 -30.50
C ASN A 599 6.90 20.64 -31.70
N THR A 600 8.12 21.18 -31.71
CA THR A 600 9.17 20.79 -32.65
C THR A 600 9.80 19.47 -32.20
N SER A 601 9.20 18.35 -32.61
CA SER A 601 9.78 17.01 -32.40
C SER A 601 11.14 16.90 -33.09
N SER A 602 12.19 16.60 -32.31
CA SER A 602 13.53 16.33 -32.81
C SER A 602 13.54 15.04 -33.63
N ARG A 603 13.67 15.17 -34.96
CA ARG A 603 13.87 14.01 -35.86
C ARG A 603 15.26 13.41 -35.62
N LEU A 604 15.30 12.17 -35.16
CA LEU A 604 16.52 11.35 -35.24
C LEU A 604 16.73 10.91 -36.69
N SER A 605 17.85 11.31 -37.27
CA SER A 605 18.25 10.99 -38.64
C SER A 605 18.91 9.62 -38.72
N LEU A 606 18.45 8.78 -39.65
CA LEU A 606 19.19 7.63 -40.17
C LEU A 606 19.79 7.96 -41.56
N PRO A 607 20.85 7.27 -42.00
CA PRO A 607 21.80 7.82 -42.96
C PRO A 607 21.33 7.75 -44.42
N TYR A 608 21.74 8.77 -45.18
CA TYR A 608 21.58 8.84 -46.64
C TYR A 608 22.97 8.74 -47.30
N CYS A 609 23.09 7.94 -48.37
CA CYS A 609 24.29 7.91 -49.22
C CYS A 609 24.01 8.65 -50.55
N PRO A 610 25.04 9.21 -51.22
CA PRO A 610 24.86 10.36 -52.10
C PRO A 610 24.29 10.00 -53.48
N ALA A 611 23.40 10.86 -53.98
CA ALA A 611 23.09 10.94 -55.40
C ALA A 611 24.09 11.85 -56.12
N VAL A 612 24.52 11.45 -57.32
CA VAL A 612 25.39 12.27 -58.19
C VAL A 612 24.56 13.41 -58.79
N ALA A 613 25.15 14.61 -58.86
CA ALA A 613 24.53 15.76 -59.49
C ALA A 613 24.83 15.80 -60.99
N ASP A 614 23.84 16.17 -61.80
CA ASP A 614 24.10 16.76 -63.12
C ASP A 614 23.03 17.81 -63.48
N ARG A 615 23.36 18.73 -64.40
CA ARG A 615 22.52 19.87 -64.78
C ARG A 615 22.13 19.86 -66.26
N VAL A 616 20.84 19.98 -66.54
CA VAL A 616 20.34 20.67 -67.76
C VAL A 616 19.17 21.58 -67.35
N SER A 617 18.89 22.63 -68.13
CA SER A 617 17.93 23.70 -67.80
C SER A 617 16.85 23.86 -68.88
N ALA A 618 15.89 24.75 -68.58
CA ALA A 618 15.08 25.55 -69.52
C ALA A 618 13.67 25.05 -69.94
N ASP A 619 12.68 25.76 -69.40
CA ASP A 619 11.63 26.51 -70.12
C ASP A 619 10.26 25.89 -70.53
N PHE A 620 9.33 26.84 -70.71
CA PHE A 620 7.90 26.79 -71.07
C PHE A 620 6.92 26.24 -70.00
N VAL A 621 5.95 26.96 -69.40
CA VAL A 621 5.13 28.19 -69.67
C VAL A 621 3.68 27.87 -70.12
N TRP A 622 2.74 28.01 -69.16
CA TRP A 622 1.27 28.19 -69.32
C TRP A 622 0.49 26.98 -69.94
N SER A 623 -0.83 26.76 -69.73
CA SER A 623 -1.93 27.61 -69.24
C SER A 623 -3.13 26.81 -68.64
N SER A 624 -4.14 27.54 -68.12
CA SER A 624 -5.60 27.27 -68.25
C SER A 624 -6.35 26.22 -67.40
N THR A 625 -7.02 26.72 -66.36
CA THR A 625 -8.48 26.60 -66.05
C THR A 625 -9.23 25.26 -65.97
N ALA A 626 -9.77 25.00 -64.77
CA ALA A 626 -11.14 24.50 -64.49
C ALA A 626 -11.51 25.04 -63.08
N VAL A 627 -12.63 25.70 -62.76
CA VAL A 627 -14.06 25.53 -63.12
C VAL A 627 -14.56 24.14 -62.71
N GLY A 628 -15.28 23.94 -61.61
CA GLY A 628 -15.86 24.91 -60.68
C GLY A 628 -17.37 25.09 -60.90
N MET A 629 -18.14 24.05 -60.58
CA MET A 629 -19.61 24.06 -60.53
C MET A 629 -20.11 23.14 -59.41
N GLY A 630 -21.25 23.48 -58.81
CA GLY A 630 -21.95 22.69 -57.82
C GLY A 630 -23.46 22.91 -57.93
N LEU A 631 -24.20 22.55 -56.88
CA LEU A 631 -25.66 22.60 -56.76
C LEU A 631 -26.43 21.53 -57.56
N ARG A 632 -26.79 20.45 -56.88
CA ARG A 632 -28.13 20.37 -56.27
C ARG A 632 -28.06 19.69 -54.91
#